data_AF-A0AAX6GJL3-F1
#
_entry.id   AF-A0AAX6GJL3-F1
#
_cell.length_a   1.000
_cell.length_b   1.000
_cell.length_c   1.000
_cell.angle_alpha   90.00
_cell.angle_beta   90.00
_cell.angle_gamma   90.00
#
_symmetry.space_group_name_H-M   'P 1'
#
loop_
_entity.id
_entity.type
_entity.pdbx_description
1 polymer ?
#
loop_
_entity_poly.entity_id
_entity_poly.type
_entity_poly.pdbx_seq_one_letter_code
_entity_poly.pdbx_strand_id
1 'polypeptide(L)'
;MYILSFNDIFSNFEVSVTVSLENDGSSIVIKQPLDVILSQDHKQIVALLEYVRYSFLPEIQLCSIKVLSILSSRMVGLVQLLLKLNAAKGLVEDFANCLESRFDEFQVIENTKGDTGVLILQLLLDNVSRPAPNITHLLLKYDVDSSVERTILQPKVHYSCLKVILDKLEKLLKPEINYLL
;
A
#
# COMPACT_ATOMS: atom_id res chain seq x y z
N MET A 1 -26.60 -3.70 11.18
CA MET A 1 -25.61 -2.60 11.30
C MET A 1 -24.26 -3.26 11.47
N TYR A 2 -23.38 -3.20 10.48
CA TYR A 2 -22.09 -3.89 10.54
C TYR A 2 -21.13 -3.03 11.35
N ILE A 3 -20.82 -3.44 12.59
CA ILE A 3 -19.82 -2.79 13.41
C ILE A 3 -18.48 -3.45 13.08
N LEU A 4 -17.61 -2.74 12.36
CA LEU A 4 -16.23 -3.16 12.15
C LEU A 4 -15.46 -2.95 13.46
N SER A 5 -15.31 -4.02 14.26
CA SER A 5 -14.39 -4.01 15.39
C SER A 5 -12.98 -4.29 14.88
N PHE A 6 -12.10 -3.27 14.94
CA PHE A 6 -10.73 -3.32 14.42
C PHE A 6 -9.73 -4.05 15.35
N ASN A 7 -10.17 -4.53 16.51
CA ASN A 7 -9.24 -4.90 17.60
C ASN A 7 -8.45 -6.21 17.38
N ASP A 8 -8.88 -7.12 16.50
CA ASP A 8 -8.25 -8.45 16.35
C ASP A 8 -7.42 -8.63 15.05
N ILE A 9 -7.24 -7.59 14.25
CA ILE A 9 -6.60 -7.67 12.92
C ILE A 9 -5.08 -7.92 12.99
N PHE A 10 -4.44 -7.70 14.14
CA PHE A 10 -3.04 -7.30 14.16
C PHE A 10 -2.02 -8.34 14.64
N SER A 11 -2.41 -9.56 15.00
CA SER A 11 -1.46 -10.51 15.60
C SER A 11 -0.84 -11.52 14.63
N ASN A 12 -1.52 -12.00 13.57
CA ASN A 12 -1.10 -13.25 12.91
C ASN A 12 -1.23 -13.34 11.37
N PHE A 13 -1.14 -12.24 10.61
CA PHE A 13 -1.16 -12.27 9.13
C PHE A 13 -2.41 -12.89 8.45
N GLU A 14 -3.38 -13.39 9.21
CA GLU A 14 -4.74 -13.71 8.76
C GLU A 14 -5.67 -12.56 9.15
N VAL A 15 -5.91 -11.64 8.20
CA VAL A 15 -7.00 -10.69 8.39
C VAL A 15 -8.32 -11.42 8.13
N SER A 16 -8.87 -12.02 9.19
CA SER A 16 -10.26 -12.48 9.22
C SER A 16 -11.10 -11.40 9.89
N VAL A 17 -12.10 -10.86 9.19
CA VAL A 17 -13.10 -10.00 9.85
C VAL A 17 -14.17 -10.90 10.44
N THR A 18 -14.48 -10.71 11.71
CA THR A 18 -15.55 -11.42 12.42
C THR A 18 -16.88 -10.73 12.10
N VAL A 19 -17.76 -11.43 11.37
CA VAL A 19 -19.17 -10.99 11.21
C VAL A 19 -20.00 -11.70 12.28
N SER A 20 -20.52 -10.95 13.24
CA SER A 20 -21.45 -11.46 14.25
C SER A 20 -22.89 -11.26 13.76
N LEU A 21 -23.58 -12.36 13.46
CA LEU A 21 -25.04 -12.35 13.29
C LEU A 21 -25.66 -12.68 14.65
N GLU A 22 -26.28 -11.69 15.29
CA GLU A 22 -27.09 -11.94 16.48
C GLU A 22 -28.42 -12.57 16.06
N ASN A 23 -28.56 -13.87 16.31
CA ASN A 23 -29.85 -14.54 16.33
C ASN A 23 -29.90 -15.45 17.55
N ASP A 24 -30.86 -15.19 18.44
CA ASP A 24 -31.28 -16.01 19.59
C ASP A 24 -30.20 -16.89 20.24
N GLY A 25 -29.31 -16.25 21.01
CA GLY A 25 -28.47 -16.95 21.99
C GLY A 25 -27.25 -17.71 21.45
N SER A 26 -27.00 -17.65 20.13
CA SER A 26 -25.81 -18.27 19.52
C SER A 26 -25.10 -17.29 18.58
N SER A 27 -23.93 -16.75 18.97
CA SER A 27 -23.10 -15.95 18.07
C SER A 27 -22.38 -16.87 17.08
N ILE A 28 -22.86 -16.94 15.84
CA ILE A 28 -22.14 -17.61 14.76
C ILE A 28 -21.07 -16.64 14.26
N VAL A 29 -19.80 -16.94 14.53
CA VAL A 29 -18.64 -16.19 14.02
C VAL A 29 -18.27 -16.74 12.65
N ILE A 30 -18.63 -16.03 11.59
CA ILE A 30 -18.18 -16.37 10.23
C ILE A 30 -16.86 -15.63 9.99
N LYS A 31 -15.75 -16.38 9.88
CA LYS A 31 -14.44 -15.84 9.48
C LYS A 31 -14.30 -15.95 7.97
N GLN A 32 -14.29 -14.82 7.27
CA GLN A 32 -13.93 -14.77 5.85
C GLN A 32 -12.63 -13.99 5.65
N PRO A 33 -11.85 -14.29 4.59
CA PRO A 33 -10.70 -13.49 4.23
C PRO A 33 -11.07 -12.03 3.95
N LEU A 34 -10.21 -11.09 4.34
CA LEU A 34 -10.41 -9.65 4.12
C LEU A 34 -10.73 -9.33 2.65
N ASP A 35 -10.03 -9.95 1.71
CA ASP A 35 -10.23 -9.75 0.27
C ASP A 35 -11.65 -10.14 -0.16
N VAL A 36 -12.22 -11.21 0.40
CA VAL A 36 -13.60 -11.65 0.12
C VAL A 36 -14.61 -10.64 0.64
N ILE A 37 -14.41 -10.11 1.84
CA ILE A 37 -15.35 -9.16 2.46
C ILE A 37 -15.30 -7.83 1.73
N LEU A 38 -14.10 -7.33 1.46
CA LEU A 38 -13.91 -6.08 0.74
C LEU A 38 -14.35 -6.15 -0.73
N SER A 39 -14.37 -7.35 -1.33
CA SER A 39 -14.94 -7.54 -2.66
C SER A 39 -16.45 -7.26 -2.73
N GLN A 40 -17.16 -7.26 -1.59
CA GLN A 40 -18.59 -6.92 -1.54
C GLN A 40 -18.85 -5.42 -1.68
N ASP A 41 -17.91 -4.58 -1.25
CA ASP A 41 -17.98 -3.12 -1.40
C ASP A 41 -16.61 -2.54 -1.76
N HIS A 42 -16.39 -2.40 -3.06
CA HIS A 42 -15.13 -1.88 -3.58
C HIS A 42 -14.82 -0.43 -3.16
N LYS A 43 -15.80 0.36 -2.69
CA LYS A 43 -15.52 1.71 -2.17
C LYS A 43 -14.78 1.64 -0.84
N GLN A 44 -15.01 0.60 -0.04
CA GLN A 44 -14.29 0.39 1.22
C GLN A 44 -12.83 0.05 0.97
N ILE A 45 -12.50 -0.64 -0.12
CA ILE A 45 -11.10 -0.85 -0.53
C ILE A 45 -10.40 0.49 -0.68
N VAL A 46 -10.96 1.39 -1.50
CA VAL A 46 -10.35 2.70 -1.73
C VAL A 46 -10.22 3.48 -0.43
N ALA A 47 -11.28 3.56 0.39
CA ALA A 47 -11.24 4.26 1.66
C ALA A 47 -10.15 3.73 2.61
N LEU A 48 -9.96 2.40 2.67
CA LEU A 48 -8.91 1.78 3.48
C LEU A 48 -7.51 2.10 2.96
N LEU A 49 -7.32 2.11 1.64
CA LEU A 49 -6.03 2.41 1.02
C LEU A 49 -5.64 3.89 1.12
N GLU A 50 -6.64 4.77 1.14
CA GLU A 50 -6.45 6.21 1.30
C GLU A 50 -5.97 6.61 2.70
N TYR A 51 -6.12 5.75 3.71
CA TYR A 51 -5.54 5.99 5.04
C TYR A 51 -4.01 6.01 5.05
N VAL A 52 -3.34 5.62 3.95
CA VAL A 52 -1.90 5.85 3.80
C VAL A 52 -1.53 7.34 3.92
N ARG A 53 -2.45 8.26 3.61
CA ARG A 53 -2.23 9.71 3.78
C ARG A 53 -2.31 10.18 5.24
N TYR A 54 -2.79 9.33 6.15
CA TYR A 54 -3.07 9.70 7.54
C TYR A 54 -1.81 9.63 8.41
N SER A 55 -0.98 10.67 8.35
CA SER A 55 0.30 10.75 9.07
C SER A 55 0.17 10.99 10.58
N PHE A 56 -1.01 11.34 11.09
CA PHE A 56 -1.22 11.63 12.51
C PHE A 56 -1.21 10.39 13.40
N LEU A 57 -1.52 9.21 12.86
CA LEU A 57 -1.47 7.95 13.58
C LEU A 57 -0.74 6.90 12.73
N PRO A 58 0.56 6.67 12.96
CA PRO A 58 1.38 5.77 12.16
C PRO A 58 0.81 4.36 12.04
N GLU A 59 0.09 3.87 13.04
CA GLU A 59 -0.54 2.54 13.05
C GLU A 59 -1.62 2.41 11.97
N ILE A 60 -2.40 3.47 11.73
CA ILE A 60 -3.42 3.50 10.68
C ILE A 60 -2.76 3.53 9.29
N GLN A 61 -1.74 4.37 9.12
CA GLN A 61 -0.96 4.44 7.87
C GLN A 61 -0.30 3.08 7.56
N LEU A 62 0.34 2.46 8.55
CA LEU A 62 0.95 1.13 8.46
C LEU A 62 -0.09 0.07 8.09
N CYS A 63 -1.26 0.10 8.72
CA CYS A 63 -2.36 -0.81 8.44
C CYS A 63 -2.80 -0.70 6.98
N SER A 64 -2.95 0.53 6.46
CA SER A 64 -3.32 0.79 5.07
C SER A 64 -2.35 0.15 4.08
N ILE A 65 -1.03 0.30 4.31
CA ILE A 65 0.02 -0.31 3.46
C ILE A 65 -0.04 -1.84 3.52
N LYS A 66 -0.28 -2.42 4.71
CA LYS A 66 -0.44 -3.88 4.88
C LYS A 66 -1.69 -4.40 4.17
N VAL A 67 -2.80 -3.68 4.24
CA VAL A 67 -4.03 -4.03 3.49
C VAL A 67 -3.74 -4.03 2.00
N LEU A 68 -3.04 -3.03 1.46
CA LEU A 68 -2.64 -3.04 0.04
C LEU A 68 -1.78 -4.25 -0.30
N SER A 69 -0.84 -4.61 0.57
CA SER A 69 0.03 -5.77 0.38
C SER A 69 -0.77 -7.06 0.26
N ILE A 70 -1.75 -7.27 1.16
CA ILE A 70 -2.65 -8.43 1.14
C ILE A 70 -3.49 -8.42 -0.15
N LEU A 71 -4.15 -7.31 -0.44
CA LEU A 71 -5.00 -7.18 -1.63
C LEU A 71 -4.21 -7.40 -2.92
N SER A 72 -3.00 -6.87 -3.02
CA SER A 72 -2.12 -7.05 -4.20
C SER A 72 -1.79 -8.52 -4.46
N SER A 73 -1.76 -9.34 -3.41
CA SER A 73 -1.44 -10.77 -3.50
C SER A 73 -2.64 -11.68 -3.75
N ARG A 74 -3.85 -11.25 -3.36
CA ARG A 74 -5.05 -12.09 -3.38
C ARG A 74 -6.07 -11.66 -4.42
N MET A 75 -6.08 -10.39 -4.79
CA MET A 75 -7.11 -9.82 -5.66
C MET A 75 -6.57 -9.60 -7.07
N VAL A 76 -6.92 -10.53 -7.98
CA VAL A 76 -6.70 -10.35 -9.42
C VAL A 76 -7.54 -9.17 -9.90
N GLY A 77 -6.95 -8.28 -10.70
CA GLY A 77 -7.66 -7.12 -11.23
C GLY A 77 -7.72 -5.91 -10.29
N LEU A 78 -6.97 -5.91 -9.18
CA LEU A 78 -6.96 -4.79 -8.22
C LEU A 78 -6.62 -3.45 -8.90
N VAL A 79 -5.63 -3.42 -9.80
CA VAL A 79 -5.26 -2.19 -10.52
C VAL A 79 -6.42 -1.68 -11.37
N GLN A 80 -7.09 -2.56 -12.11
CA GLN A 80 -8.26 -2.21 -12.94
C GLN A 80 -9.41 -1.69 -12.07
N LEU A 81 -9.60 -2.26 -10.88
CA LEU A 81 -10.58 -1.76 -9.92
C LEU A 81 -10.25 -0.32 -9.49
N LEU A 82 -9.00 -0.05 -9.11
CA LEU A 82 -8.56 1.28 -8.66
C LEU A 82 -8.68 2.33 -9.76
N LEU A 83 -8.42 1.94 -11.02
CA LEU A 83 -8.64 2.79 -12.19
C LEU A 83 -10.12 3.08 -12.41
N LYS A 84 -10.97 2.04 -12.39
CA LYS A 84 -12.43 2.18 -12.53
C LYS A 84 -13.05 3.09 -11.47
N LEU A 85 -12.52 3.07 -10.26
CA LEU A 85 -12.96 3.92 -9.15
C LEU A 85 -12.29 5.31 -9.13
N ASN A 86 -11.44 5.62 -10.11
CA ASN A 86 -10.69 6.88 -10.21
C ASN A 86 -9.81 7.19 -8.96
N ALA A 87 -9.34 6.15 -8.27
CA ALA A 87 -8.51 6.26 -7.07
C ALA A 87 -7.01 6.19 -7.39
N ALA A 88 -6.65 5.66 -8.56
CA ALA A 88 -5.28 5.39 -8.98
C ALA A 88 -4.33 6.58 -8.79
N LYS A 89 -4.69 7.77 -9.29
CA LYS A 89 -3.83 8.95 -9.20
C LYS A 89 -3.57 9.37 -7.75
N GLY A 90 -4.63 9.48 -6.94
CA GLY A 90 -4.51 9.88 -5.53
C GLY A 90 -3.64 8.90 -4.75
N LEU A 91 -3.84 7.59 -4.94
CA LEU A 91 -3.03 6.58 -4.26
C LEU A 91 -1.55 6.64 -4.66
N VAL A 92 -1.23 6.88 -5.93
CA VAL A 92 0.18 7.04 -6.37
C VAL A 92 0.85 8.20 -5.63
N GLU A 93 0.15 9.34 -5.54
CA GLU A 93 0.67 10.53 -4.85
C GLU A 93 0.74 10.32 -3.33
N ASP A 94 -0.28 9.71 -2.72
CA ASP A 94 -0.33 9.48 -1.28
C ASP A 94 0.77 8.50 -0.81
N PHE A 95 1.04 7.43 -1.56
CA PHE A 95 2.14 6.50 -1.26
C PHE A 95 3.52 7.14 -1.48
N ALA A 96 3.65 7.98 -2.50
CA ALA A 96 4.89 8.74 -2.73
C ALA A 96 5.16 9.73 -1.58
N ASN A 97 4.13 10.48 -1.15
CA ASN A 97 4.20 11.40 -0.02
C ASN A 97 4.60 10.67 1.28
N CYS A 98 4.00 9.50 1.54
CA CYS A 98 4.34 8.68 2.69
C CYS A 98 5.82 8.24 2.65
N LEU A 99 6.28 7.74 1.50
CA LEU A 99 7.67 7.31 1.32
C LEU A 99 8.66 8.47 1.44
N GLU A 100 8.35 9.64 0.87
CA GLU A 100 9.20 10.83 0.92
C GLU A 100 9.35 11.34 2.36
N SER A 101 8.23 11.43 3.09
CA SER A 101 8.21 11.83 4.50
C SER A 101 9.10 10.93 5.34
N ARG A 102 8.99 9.61 5.15
CA ARG A 102 9.86 8.63 5.85
C ARG A 102 11.34 8.81 5.55
N PHE A 103 11.69 9.13 4.30
CA PHE A 103 13.08 9.41 3.96
C PHE A 103 13.60 10.77 4.48
N ASP A 104 12.73 11.71 4.83
CA ASP A 104 13.14 12.99 5.46
C ASP A 104 13.26 12.88 6.98
N GLU A 105 12.63 11.87 7.59
CA GLU A 105 12.82 11.58 9.01
C GLU A 105 14.22 10.97 9.26
N PHE A 106 15.13 11.80 9.77
CA PHE A 106 16.55 11.49 10.06
C PHE A 106 16.78 10.46 11.19
N GLN A 107 15.82 9.60 11.51
CA GLN A 107 15.94 8.65 12.60
C GLN A 107 16.50 7.31 12.12
N VAL A 108 17.43 6.76 12.90
CA VAL A 108 17.91 5.38 12.71
C VAL A 108 16.73 4.43 12.94
N ILE A 109 16.43 3.60 11.94
CA ILE A 109 15.35 2.62 12.05
C ILE A 109 15.80 1.50 13.01
N GLU A 110 15.41 1.61 14.28
CA GLU A 110 15.70 0.59 15.30
C GLU A 110 14.90 -0.70 15.07
N ASN A 111 13.70 -0.59 14.50
CA ASN A 111 12.82 -1.72 14.18
C ASN A 111 12.17 -1.55 12.80
N THR A 112 12.66 -2.31 11.82
CA THR A 112 12.16 -2.26 10.43
C THR A 112 10.76 -2.83 10.25
N LYS A 113 10.23 -3.61 11.20
CA LYS A 113 8.89 -4.24 11.09
C LYS A 113 7.73 -3.23 11.20
N GLY A 114 8.00 -2.05 11.75
CA GLY A 114 7.02 -0.97 11.91
C GLY A 114 7.26 0.23 11.00
N ASP A 115 8.28 0.19 10.14
CA ASP A 115 8.62 1.32 9.29
C ASP A 115 7.79 1.33 8.00
N THR A 116 7.05 2.42 7.76
CA THR A 116 6.18 2.53 6.60
C THR A 116 6.95 2.64 5.29
N GLY A 117 8.16 3.24 5.29
CA GLY A 117 9.03 3.33 4.12
C GLY A 117 9.54 1.95 3.70
N VAL A 118 10.00 1.15 4.68
CA VAL A 118 10.41 -0.25 4.46
C VAL A 118 9.24 -1.06 3.92
N LEU A 119 8.03 -0.94 4.48
CA LEU A 119 6.87 -1.67 3.98
C LEU A 119 6.47 -1.26 2.55
N ILE A 120 6.56 0.03 2.21
CA ILE A 120 6.30 0.50 0.84
C ILE A 120 7.34 -0.07 -0.13
N LEU A 121 8.62 -0.04 0.21
CA LEU A 121 9.68 -0.61 -0.62
C LEU A 121 9.50 -2.13 -0.77
N GLN A 122 9.15 -2.83 0.31
CA GLN A 122 8.86 -4.27 0.27
C GLN A 122 7.65 -4.58 -0.62
N LEU A 123 6.57 -3.80 -0.50
CA LEU A 123 5.38 -3.94 -1.36
C LEU A 123 5.75 -3.84 -2.84
N LEU A 124 6.62 -2.88 -3.19
CA LEU A 124 7.09 -2.71 -4.57
C LEU A 124 7.91 -3.91 -5.04
N LEU A 125 8.83 -4.41 -4.21
CA LEU A 125 9.67 -5.57 -4.51
C LEU A 125 8.85 -6.86 -4.65
N ASP A 126 7.90 -7.10 -3.75
CA ASP A 126 7.06 -8.30 -3.75
C ASP A 126 6.17 -8.40 -5.00
N ASN A 127 5.86 -7.27 -5.63
CA ASN A 127 4.98 -7.20 -6.79
C ASN A 127 5.72 -7.01 -8.12
N VAL A 128 7.00 -6.60 -8.15
CA VAL A 128 7.70 -6.29 -9.41
C VAL A 128 7.80 -7.50 -10.35
N SER A 129 7.98 -8.70 -9.80
CA SER A 129 8.08 -9.95 -10.57
C SER A 129 6.72 -10.59 -10.90
N ARG A 130 5.62 -10.00 -10.42
CA ARG A 130 4.27 -10.51 -10.72
C ARG A 130 3.81 -10.06 -12.11
N PRO A 131 2.86 -10.77 -12.74
CA PRO A 131 2.31 -10.36 -14.03
C PRO A 131 1.83 -8.90 -14.05
N ALA A 132 2.07 -8.21 -15.15
CA ALA A 132 1.65 -6.84 -15.35
C ALA A 132 0.19 -6.77 -15.86
N PRO A 133 -0.55 -5.69 -15.56
CA PRO A 133 -0.20 -4.62 -14.62
C PRO A 133 -0.48 -5.04 -13.17
N ASN A 134 0.34 -4.54 -12.24
CA ASN A 134 0.21 -4.80 -10.81
C ASN A 134 0.47 -3.51 -9.99
N ILE A 135 0.38 -3.60 -8.66
CA ILE A 135 0.52 -2.44 -7.78
C ILE A 135 1.86 -1.73 -7.92
N THR A 136 2.97 -2.45 -8.15
CA THR A 136 4.27 -1.81 -8.41
C THR A 136 4.23 -0.96 -9.66
N HIS A 137 3.67 -1.48 -10.75
CA HIS A 137 3.50 -0.72 -11.98
C HIS A 137 2.65 0.54 -11.75
N LEU A 138 1.54 0.42 -11.00
CA LEU A 138 0.71 1.56 -10.65
C LEU A 138 1.50 2.62 -9.84
N LEU A 139 2.11 2.23 -8.72
CA LEU A 139 2.80 3.14 -7.78
C LEU A 139 4.07 3.78 -8.36
N LEU A 140 4.73 3.11 -9.30
CA LEU A 140 5.86 3.66 -10.05
C LEU A 140 5.43 4.46 -11.28
N LYS A 141 4.12 4.67 -11.47
CA LYS A 141 3.51 5.46 -12.53
C LYS A 141 3.78 4.91 -13.94
N TYR A 142 3.76 3.59 -14.09
CA TYR A 142 3.67 2.97 -15.40
C TYR A 142 2.32 3.25 -16.06
N ASP A 143 2.24 3.15 -17.39
CA ASP A 143 0.98 3.16 -18.12
C ASP A 143 0.28 1.80 -17.95
N VAL A 144 -0.57 1.74 -16.94
CA VAL A 144 -1.38 0.56 -16.59
C VAL A 144 -2.71 0.50 -17.35
N ASP A 145 -3.05 1.54 -18.11
CA ASP A 145 -4.26 1.60 -18.94
C ASP A 145 -4.00 1.06 -20.36
N SER A 146 -2.80 1.28 -20.91
CA SER A 146 -2.44 0.83 -22.26
C SER A 146 -1.40 -0.30 -22.28
N SER A 147 -0.14 -0.01 -21.93
CA SER A 147 0.95 -0.98 -22.00
C SER A 147 2.09 -0.64 -21.04
N VAL A 148 2.25 -1.51 -20.04
CA VAL A 148 3.34 -1.41 -19.06
C VAL A 148 4.71 -1.53 -19.74
N GLU A 149 4.88 -2.51 -20.63
CA GLU A 149 6.15 -2.77 -21.31
C GLU A 149 6.62 -1.61 -22.20
N ARG A 150 5.68 -0.87 -22.78
CA ARG A 150 5.96 0.28 -23.66
C ARG A 150 5.94 1.61 -22.93
N THR A 151 5.82 1.59 -21.60
CA THR A 151 5.75 2.83 -20.83
C THR A 151 7.06 3.60 -20.93
N ILE A 152 6.98 4.88 -21.28
CA ILE A 152 8.07 5.84 -21.13
C ILE A 152 7.93 6.51 -19.77
N LEU A 153 8.79 6.14 -18.82
CA LEU A 153 8.77 6.70 -17.46
C LEU A 153 9.24 8.15 -17.46
N GLN A 154 8.51 9.01 -16.74
CA GLN A 154 8.80 10.45 -16.63
C GLN A 154 8.88 10.90 -15.16
N PRO A 155 9.84 10.39 -14.36
CA PRO A 155 9.95 10.70 -12.93
C PRO A 155 10.22 12.17 -12.62
N LYS A 156 10.64 12.97 -13.62
CA LYS A 156 10.79 14.43 -13.47
C LYS A 156 9.46 15.19 -13.57
N VAL A 157 8.45 14.58 -14.18
CA VAL A 157 7.13 15.19 -14.44
C VAL A 157 6.08 14.67 -13.47
N HIS A 158 6.15 13.38 -13.12
CA HIS A 158 5.14 12.73 -12.30
C HIS A 158 5.63 12.48 -10.88
N TYR A 159 4.88 12.97 -9.91
CA TYR A 159 5.06 12.61 -8.52
C TYR A 159 4.58 11.17 -8.29
N SER A 160 5.50 10.32 -7.83
CA SER A 160 5.31 8.87 -7.70
C SER A 160 6.41 8.28 -6.81
N CYS A 161 6.24 7.04 -6.37
CA CYS A 161 7.29 6.36 -5.60
C CYS A 161 8.61 6.27 -6.38
N LEU A 162 8.56 6.14 -7.72
CA LEU A 162 9.76 6.14 -8.55
C LEU A 162 10.53 7.46 -8.44
N LYS A 163 9.82 8.59 -8.55
CA LYS A 163 10.43 9.92 -8.39
C LYS A 163 11.13 10.05 -7.05
N VAL A 164 10.42 9.71 -5.97
CA VAL A 164 10.93 9.81 -4.60
C VAL A 164 12.18 8.95 -4.40
N ILE A 165 12.16 7.70 -4.86
CA ILE A 165 13.31 6.79 -4.78
C ILE A 165 14.52 7.38 -5.51
N LEU A 166 14.35 7.86 -6.75
CA LEU A 166 15.44 8.44 -7.54
C LEU A 166 16.00 9.71 -6.91
N ASP A 167 15.13 10.62 -6.46
CA ASP A 167 15.54 11.88 -5.80
C ASP A 167 16.35 11.61 -4.51
N LYS A 168 16.04 10.53 -3.79
CA LYS A 168 16.77 10.13 -2.57
C LYS A 168 18.08 9.43 -2.89
N LEU A 169 18.11 8.53 -3.89
CA LEU A 169 19.35 7.90 -4.35
C LEU A 169 20.36 8.95 -4.84
N GLU A 170 19.90 9.99 -5.56
CA GLU A 170 20.77 11.09 -6.01
C GLU A 170 21.41 11.85 -4.82
N LYS A 171 20.67 12.04 -3.72
CA LYS A 171 21.20 12.66 -2.49
C LYS A 171 22.20 11.77 -1.74
N LEU A 172 22.04 10.45 -1.80
CA LEU A 172 22.97 9.47 -1.21
C LEU A 172 24.27 9.35 -2.02
N LEU A 173 24.20 9.59 -3.33
CA LEU A 173 25.33 9.52 -4.26
C LEU A 173 26.29 10.71 -4.16
N LYS A 174 26.38 11.41 -3.02
CA LYS A 174 27.52 12.29 -2.71
C LYS A 174 28.78 11.40 -2.60
N PRO A 175 29.60 11.27 -3.65
CA PRO A 175 30.65 10.24 -3.71
C PRO A 175 31.76 10.50 -2.69
N GLU A 176 31.89 11.75 -2.27
CA GLU A 176 32.94 12.23 -1.36
C GLU A 176 32.76 11.76 0.09
N ILE A 177 31.53 11.43 0.52
CA ILE A 177 31.23 11.02 1.90
C ILE A 177 31.32 9.50 2.06
N ASN A 178 30.96 8.74 1.02
CA ASN A 178 30.97 7.28 1.05
C ASN A 178 32.37 6.67 0.86
N TYR A 179 33.40 7.50 0.61
CA TYR A 179 34.80 7.06 0.52
C TYR A 179 35.49 7.00 1.90
N LEU A 180 34.85 7.52 2.95
CA LEU A 180 35.36 7.59 4.33
C LEU A 180 34.73 6.56 5.27
N LEU A 181 33.92 5.63 4.74
CA LEU A 181 33.33 4.50 5.46
C LEU A 181 33.96 3.18 5.00
#